data_AF-A0A6I6ACW4-F1
#
_entry.id   AF-A0A6I6ACW4-F1
#
_cell.length_a   1.000
_cell.length_b   1.000
_cell.length_c   1.000
_cell.angle_alpha   90.00
_cell.angle_beta   90.00
_cell.angle_gamma   90.00
#
_symmetry.space_group_name_H-M   'P 1'
#
loop_
_entity.id
_entity.type
_entity.pdbx_description
1 polymer ?
#
loop_
_entity_poly.entity_id
_entity_poly.type
_entity_poly.pdbx_seq_one_letter_code
_entity_poly.pdbx_strand_id
1 'polypeptide(L)'
;MTLGIGTFTRVAIDSALPFDTSSIPIEIIDSESLIETQTIDETGGTTGTTEHLAERTRLGQKRCSGSIKLAASRLALDTLLPLILGGDESSNEFGLEDSLPEFYMMVDRDEKVYTYSGCRIARATFTGSSGQMVFIELDIEAETETEGNAGTFPTLATPTESPYRFEDGVLTLQSTTREFSEFSLTIENQLDTERFENNLTRVDLPLLDRVITLSTNHPWSTDNLDLIKQDLTGAGGSLVFTNTEITSNILTFTFGTIQYPSKTPGTTKAQVTRLPLEGMVRKAGSTPSLIVTNAHA
;
A
#
# COMPACT_ATOMS: atom_id res chain seq x y z
N MET A 1 11.56 26.90 23.00
CA MET A 1 10.64 26.32 22.00
C MET A 1 11.51 25.49 21.09
N THR A 2 11.55 24.19 21.35
CA THR A 2 12.04 23.22 20.37
C THR A 2 11.02 23.18 19.23
N LEU A 3 11.53 23.12 18.00
CA LEU A 3 10.71 22.93 16.82
C LEU A 3 10.71 21.42 16.57
N GLY A 4 9.55 20.83 16.28
CA GLY A 4 9.49 19.45 15.81
C GLY A 4 10.24 19.35 14.48
N ILE A 5 11.27 18.52 14.43
CA ILE A 5 12.07 18.31 13.21
C ILE A 5 11.60 17.02 12.53
N GLY A 6 10.96 17.14 11.36
CA GLY A 6 10.40 16.00 10.65
C GLY A 6 11.40 14.92 10.21
N THR A 7 12.70 15.22 10.12
CA THR A 7 13.73 14.20 9.87
C THR A 7 13.96 13.25 11.05
N PHE A 8 13.44 13.57 12.24
CA PHE A 8 13.49 12.70 13.42
C PHE A 8 12.23 11.87 13.59
N THR A 9 11.27 11.96 12.66
CA THR A 9 10.07 11.13 12.71
C THR A 9 10.44 9.65 12.65
N ARG A 10 9.87 8.85 13.55
CA ARG A 10 10.08 7.40 13.59
C ARG A 10 8.74 6.69 13.56
N VAL A 11 8.68 5.58 12.84
CA VAL A 11 7.47 4.77 12.71
C VAL A 11 7.76 3.33 13.12
N ALA A 12 6.83 2.72 13.84
CA ALA A 12 6.84 1.29 14.12
C ALA A 12 5.43 0.71 13.96
N ILE A 13 5.38 -0.57 13.63
CA ILE A 13 4.15 -1.35 13.61
C ILE A 13 4.25 -2.55 14.55
N ASP A 14 3.11 -2.97 15.07
CA ASP A 14 2.99 -4.14 15.93
C ASP A 14 1.62 -4.80 15.75
N SER A 15 1.55 -6.09 16.09
CA SER A 15 0.30 -6.86 16.18
C SER A 15 -0.39 -6.70 17.54
N ALA A 16 0.31 -6.15 18.54
CA ALA A 16 -0.21 -6.00 19.89
C ALA A 16 0.27 -4.71 20.57
N LEU A 17 -0.43 -4.33 21.64
CA LEU A 17 0.01 -3.30 22.58
C LEU A 17 0.44 -3.94 23.91
N PRO A 18 1.40 -3.34 24.65
CA PRO A 18 2.14 -2.13 24.30
C PRO A 18 3.26 -2.39 23.27
N PHE A 19 3.66 -1.35 22.54
CA PHE A 19 4.87 -1.39 21.72
C PHE A 19 6.09 -1.64 22.60
N ASP A 20 6.96 -2.56 22.16
CA ASP A 20 8.15 -2.96 22.89
C ASP A 20 9.35 -3.20 21.95
N THR A 21 10.36 -3.93 22.39
CA THR A 21 11.57 -4.21 21.58
C THR A 21 11.34 -5.20 20.43
N SER A 22 10.20 -5.87 20.41
CA SER A 22 9.79 -6.78 19.33
C SER A 22 8.97 -6.09 18.24
N SER A 23 8.52 -4.85 18.48
CA SER A 23 7.85 -4.03 17.47
C SER A 23 8.75 -3.77 16.27
N ILE A 24 8.14 -3.66 15.09
CA ILE A 24 8.86 -3.65 13.81
C ILE A 24 8.99 -2.20 13.32
N PRO A 25 10.21 -1.63 13.30
CA PRO A 25 10.42 -0.28 12.82
C PRO A 25 10.33 -0.22 11.29
N ILE A 26 9.70 0.84 10.78
CA ILE A 26 9.59 1.11 9.34
C ILE A 26 10.34 2.40 9.02
N GLU A 27 11.21 2.33 8.02
CA GLU A 27 11.77 3.53 7.41
C GLU A 27 10.75 4.12 6.42
N ILE A 28 10.28 5.33 6.72
CA ILE A 28 9.42 6.09 5.82
C ILE A 28 10.28 6.95 4.88
N ILE A 29 9.81 7.08 3.64
CA ILE A 29 10.41 7.88 2.59
C ILE A 29 9.48 9.06 2.32
N ASP A 30 10.07 10.23 2.08
CA ASP A 30 9.39 11.50 1.83
C ASP A 30 8.58 12.00 3.03
N SER A 31 7.32 11.57 3.16
CA SER A 31 6.39 12.07 4.17
C SER A 31 5.40 11.00 4.64
N GLU A 32 5.03 11.10 5.92
CA GLU A 32 3.93 10.38 6.54
C GLU A 32 2.73 11.35 6.66
N SER A 33 1.51 10.87 6.41
CA SER A 33 0.30 11.71 6.37
C SER A 33 -0.90 11.16 7.17
N LEU A 34 -0.70 10.09 7.95
CA LEU A 34 -1.70 9.47 8.83
C LEU A 34 -2.04 10.40 10.01
N ILE A 35 -3.22 10.98 9.99
CA ILE A 35 -3.66 11.94 11.03
C ILE A 35 -5.09 11.68 11.46
N GLU A 36 -5.41 12.00 12.72
CA GLU A 36 -6.80 12.16 13.15
C GLU A 36 -7.37 13.51 12.65
N THR A 37 -8.51 13.46 11.98
CA THR A 37 -9.31 14.62 11.60
C THR A 37 -10.70 14.52 12.21
N GLN A 38 -11.23 15.65 12.66
CA GLN A 38 -12.57 15.71 13.25
C GLN A 38 -13.30 16.95 12.75
N THR A 39 -14.58 16.81 12.40
CA THR A 39 -15.42 17.93 12.01
C THR A 39 -16.04 18.60 13.22
N ILE A 40 -16.39 19.88 13.08
CA ILE A 40 -17.26 20.60 14.01
C ILE A 40 -18.60 20.78 13.29
N ASP A 41 -19.62 20.10 13.78
CA ASP A 41 -20.96 20.14 13.21
C ASP A 41 -21.75 21.28 13.85
N GLU A 42 -22.40 22.08 13.01
CA GLU A 42 -23.30 23.14 13.43
C GLU A 42 -24.74 22.82 13.07
N THR A 43 -25.69 23.35 13.85
CA THR A 43 -27.11 23.06 13.62
C THR A 43 -27.72 23.70 12.35
N GLY A 44 -27.00 24.59 11.65
CA GLY A 44 -27.44 25.19 10.38
C GLY A 44 -28.74 26.01 10.41
N GLY A 45 -29.17 26.47 11.61
CA GLY A 45 -30.47 27.12 11.80
C GLY A 45 -30.45 28.64 11.54
N THR A 46 -31.60 29.21 11.17
CA THR A 46 -31.77 30.66 11.03
C THR A 46 -31.92 31.33 12.40
N THR A 47 -30.97 32.17 12.79
CA THR A 47 -30.95 32.87 14.10
C THR A 47 -31.47 34.31 14.02
N GLY A 48 -31.85 34.79 12.82
CA GLY A 48 -32.20 36.19 12.59
C GLY A 48 -30.99 37.13 12.56
N THR A 49 -29.78 36.58 12.65
CA THR A 49 -28.50 37.29 12.48
C THR A 49 -27.68 36.58 11.41
N THR A 50 -26.68 37.27 10.85
CA THR A 50 -25.70 36.67 9.92
C THR A 50 -24.53 36.02 10.66
N GLU A 51 -24.50 36.08 11.99
CA GLU A 51 -23.42 35.53 12.82
C GLU A 51 -23.72 34.09 13.24
N HIS A 52 -22.67 33.27 13.33
CA HIS A 52 -22.75 31.87 13.74
C HIS A 52 -22.53 31.75 15.26
N LEU A 53 -23.40 31.02 15.95
CA LEU A 53 -23.34 30.84 17.40
C LEU A 53 -22.44 29.65 17.77
N ALA A 54 -21.33 29.90 18.47
CA ALA A 54 -20.39 28.87 18.86
C ALA A 54 -21.02 27.79 19.78
N GLU A 55 -21.98 28.16 20.62
CA GLU A 55 -22.68 27.26 21.54
C GLU A 55 -23.59 26.25 20.84
N ARG A 56 -23.85 26.44 19.53
CA ARG A 56 -24.64 25.54 18.69
C ARG A 56 -23.77 24.65 17.81
N THR A 57 -22.53 24.44 18.21
CA THR A 57 -21.60 23.52 17.57
C THR A 57 -21.38 22.29 18.45
N ARG A 58 -21.07 21.15 17.82
CA ARG A 58 -20.63 19.93 18.50
C ARG A 58 -19.53 19.26 17.68
N LEU A 59 -18.72 18.46 18.36
CA LEU A 59 -17.74 17.62 17.68
C LEU A 59 -18.46 16.51 16.91
N GLY A 60 -18.12 16.39 15.63
CA GLY A 60 -18.58 15.33 14.74
C GLY A 60 -17.72 14.08 14.83
N GLN A 61 -17.86 13.22 13.83
CA GLN A 61 -17.11 11.97 13.71
C GLN A 61 -15.62 12.21 13.47
N LYS A 62 -14.80 11.32 14.02
CA LYS A 62 -13.34 11.31 13.90
C LYS A 62 -12.90 10.31 12.83
N ARG A 63 -12.01 10.72 11.94
CA ARG A 63 -11.40 9.84 10.94
C ARG A 63 -9.89 9.84 11.11
N CYS A 64 -9.30 8.65 11.23
CA CYS A 64 -7.85 8.47 11.23
C CYS A 64 -7.46 7.81 9.91
N SER A 65 -6.80 8.56 9.03
CA SER A 65 -6.47 8.11 7.68
C SER A 65 -5.21 8.79 7.18
N GLY A 66 -4.45 8.12 6.33
CA GLY A 66 -3.36 8.72 5.58
C GLY A 66 -2.49 7.68 4.93
N SER A 67 -1.32 8.10 4.46
CA SER A 67 -0.41 7.26 3.71
C SER A 67 1.02 7.31 4.21
N ILE A 68 1.74 6.21 3.97
CA ILE A 68 3.18 6.10 4.13
C ILE A 68 3.80 5.50 2.88
N LYS A 69 5.05 5.86 2.61
CA LYS A 69 5.84 5.31 1.52
C LYS A 69 7.14 4.74 2.06
N LEU A 70 7.56 3.60 1.54
CA LEU A 70 8.78 2.92 1.95
C LEU A 70 9.42 2.18 0.76
N ALA A 71 10.69 1.81 0.90
CA ALA A 71 11.36 0.96 -0.08
C ALA A 71 10.97 -0.51 0.13
N ALA A 72 10.80 -1.26 -0.95
CA ALA A 72 10.51 -2.68 -0.89
C ALA A 72 11.79 -3.45 -0.50
N SER A 73 11.90 -3.84 0.77
CA SER A 73 12.95 -4.73 1.28
C SER A 73 12.34 -6.04 1.76
N ARG A 74 13.17 -7.07 1.96
CA ARG A 74 12.71 -8.39 2.40
C ARG A 74 11.94 -8.29 3.72
N LEU A 75 12.55 -7.74 4.77
CA LEU A 75 11.95 -7.67 6.10
C LEU A 75 10.68 -6.81 6.13
N ALA A 76 10.68 -5.70 5.37
CA ALA A 76 9.49 -4.87 5.23
C ALA A 76 8.35 -5.66 4.58
N LEU A 77 8.63 -6.43 3.53
CA LEU A 77 7.63 -7.25 2.85
C LEU A 77 7.13 -8.42 3.68
N ASP A 78 7.99 -9.14 4.40
CA ASP A 78 7.55 -10.22 5.30
C ASP A 78 6.56 -9.73 6.35
N THR A 79 6.75 -8.48 6.81
CA THR A 79 5.85 -7.87 7.78
C THR A 79 4.56 -7.34 7.13
N LEU A 80 4.67 -6.69 5.97
CA LEU A 80 3.55 -5.97 5.35
C LEU A 80 2.66 -6.87 4.50
N LEU A 81 3.19 -7.91 3.86
CA LEU A 81 2.41 -8.76 2.96
C LEU A 81 1.21 -9.45 3.65
N PRO A 82 1.32 -9.99 4.88
CA PRO A 82 0.15 -10.47 5.61
C PRO A 82 -0.89 -9.38 5.87
N LEU A 83 -0.44 -8.16 6.18
CA LEU A 83 -1.32 -7.02 6.45
C LEU A 83 -2.03 -6.49 5.18
N ILE A 84 -1.40 -6.63 4.01
CA ILE A 84 -1.94 -6.23 2.71
C ILE A 84 -2.91 -7.28 2.15
N LEU A 85 -2.53 -8.55 2.22
CA LEU A 85 -3.20 -9.66 1.51
C LEU A 85 -4.19 -10.42 2.39
N GLY A 86 -3.99 -10.38 3.71
CA GLY A 86 -4.81 -11.08 4.70
C GLY A 86 -4.35 -12.51 5.01
N GLY A 87 -3.59 -13.14 4.10
CA GLY A 87 -3.06 -14.48 4.31
C GLY A 87 -1.77 -14.50 5.11
N ASP A 88 -1.70 -15.40 6.10
CA ASP A 88 -0.47 -15.68 6.83
C ASP A 88 0.60 -16.26 5.89
N GLU A 89 1.86 -16.05 6.26
CA GLU A 89 2.99 -16.62 5.55
C GLU A 89 2.97 -18.16 5.63
N SER A 90 3.08 -18.81 4.47
CA SER A 90 3.29 -20.25 4.35
C SER A 90 4.48 -20.52 3.45
N SER A 91 5.63 -20.83 4.05
CA SER A 91 6.87 -21.11 3.32
C SER A 91 7.28 -19.96 2.37
N ASN A 92 7.33 -18.72 2.87
CA ASN A 92 7.56 -17.48 2.11
C ASN A 92 6.48 -17.12 1.08
N GLU A 93 5.35 -17.84 1.05
CA GLU A 93 4.21 -17.55 0.17
C GLU A 93 3.08 -16.87 0.96
N PHE A 94 2.52 -15.81 0.39
CA PHE A 94 1.46 -15.00 0.96
C PHE A 94 0.26 -15.01 0.01
N GLY A 95 -0.84 -15.61 0.50
CA GLY A 95 -2.10 -15.74 -0.22
C GLY A 95 -3.05 -14.59 0.04
N LEU A 96 -4.06 -14.47 -0.81
CA LEU A 96 -5.18 -13.57 -0.61
C LEU A 96 -6.25 -14.22 0.26
N GLU A 97 -6.67 -13.52 1.31
CA GLU A 97 -7.80 -13.92 2.16
C GLU A 97 -8.92 -12.85 2.15
N ASP A 98 -10.12 -13.26 2.56
CA ASP A 98 -11.32 -12.40 2.62
C ASP A 98 -11.44 -11.63 3.96
N SER A 99 -10.41 -11.68 4.79
CA SER A 99 -10.28 -10.91 6.03
C SER A 99 -8.87 -10.33 6.11
N LEU A 100 -8.76 -9.09 6.57
CA LEU A 100 -7.47 -8.45 6.81
C LEU A 100 -7.19 -8.39 8.32
N PRO A 101 -5.96 -8.69 8.75
CA PRO A 101 -5.57 -8.54 10.14
C PRO A 101 -5.55 -7.06 10.53
N GLU A 102 -5.94 -6.80 11.77
CA GLU A 102 -5.72 -5.51 12.42
C GLU A 102 -4.27 -5.42 12.90
N PHE A 103 -3.70 -4.22 12.82
CA PHE A 103 -2.42 -3.92 13.44
C PHE A 103 -2.44 -2.55 14.14
N TYR A 104 -1.37 -2.27 14.87
CA TYR A 104 -1.13 -1.00 15.54
C TYR A 104 0.02 -0.29 14.84
N MET A 105 -0.09 1.03 14.70
CA MET A 105 0.99 1.87 14.18
C MET A 105 1.32 2.97 15.18
N MET A 106 2.61 3.13 15.48
CA MET A 106 3.12 4.20 16.33
C MET A 106 3.98 5.15 15.50
N VAL A 107 3.71 6.45 15.63
CA VAL A 107 4.44 7.53 14.95
C VAL A 107 4.98 8.50 16.00
N ASP A 108 6.29 8.57 16.12
CA ASP A 108 6.98 9.58 16.92
C ASP A 108 7.19 10.84 16.07
N ARG A 109 6.55 11.96 16.47
CA ARG A 109 6.66 13.27 15.82
C ARG A 109 7.50 14.24 16.65
N ASP A 110 8.52 13.72 17.34
CA ASP A 110 9.50 14.43 18.19
C ASP A 110 8.91 14.93 19.51
N GLU A 111 7.92 15.82 19.45
CA GLU A 111 7.30 16.41 20.64
C GLU A 111 6.22 15.50 21.27
N LYS A 112 5.61 14.63 20.46
CA LYS A 112 4.57 13.68 20.86
C LYS A 112 4.64 12.40 20.05
N VAL A 113 4.22 11.31 20.68
CA VAL A 113 4.13 9.98 20.06
C VAL A 113 2.66 9.64 19.90
N TYR A 114 2.23 9.38 18.66
CA TYR A 114 0.86 9.03 18.34
C TYR A 114 0.76 7.52 18.12
N THR A 115 -0.25 6.89 18.70
CA THR A 115 -0.53 5.46 18.51
C THR A 115 -1.90 5.31 17.89
N TYR A 116 -1.91 4.71 16.70
CA TYR A 116 -3.10 4.35 15.94
C TYR A 116 -3.43 2.88 16.18
N SER A 117 -4.68 2.60 16.54
CA SER A 117 -5.22 1.26 16.73
C SER A 117 -6.36 0.98 15.75
N GLY A 118 -6.66 -0.28 15.48
CA GLY A 118 -7.61 -0.62 14.43
C GLY A 118 -7.05 -0.38 13.03
N CYS A 119 -5.73 -0.40 12.83
CA CYS A 119 -5.15 -0.08 11.52
C CYS A 119 -5.40 -1.22 10.52
N ARG A 120 -5.85 -0.87 9.32
CA ARG A 120 -5.95 -1.76 8.16
C ARG A 120 -5.43 -1.05 6.91
N ILE A 121 -4.82 -1.81 6.01
CA ILE A 121 -4.29 -1.29 4.74
C ILE A 121 -5.41 -1.29 3.71
N ALA A 122 -5.88 -0.09 3.36
CA ALA A 122 -6.91 0.12 2.34
C ALA A 122 -6.33 -0.04 0.93
N ARG A 123 -5.10 0.41 0.70
CA ARG A 123 -4.46 0.28 -0.61
C ARG A 123 -2.96 0.11 -0.48
N ALA A 124 -2.41 -0.80 -1.26
CA ALA A 124 -0.97 -0.99 -1.41
C ALA A 124 -0.59 -0.81 -2.88
N THR A 125 0.33 0.09 -3.17
CA THR A 125 0.81 0.37 -4.52
C THR A 125 2.30 0.13 -4.61
N PHE A 126 2.70 -0.90 -5.35
CA PHE A 126 4.09 -1.19 -5.69
C PHE A 126 4.44 -0.46 -6.98
N THR A 127 5.48 0.37 -6.93
CA THR A 127 5.94 1.12 -8.10
C THR A 127 7.42 0.90 -8.34
N GLY A 128 7.81 0.94 -9.61
CA GLY A 128 9.22 0.99 -9.99
C GLY A 128 9.37 1.54 -11.39
N SER A 129 10.45 2.28 -11.60
CA SER A 129 10.82 2.82 -12.89
C SER A 129 12.32 2.64 -13.14
N SER A 130 12.71 2.68 -14.41
CA SER A 130 14.12 2.54 -14.81
C SER A 130 15.01 3.55 -14.08
N GLY A 131 16.06 3.06 -13.41
CA GLY A 131 17.00 3.85 -12.61
C GLY A 131 16.62 4.01 -11.14
N GLN A 132 15.49 3.44 -10.69
CA GLN A 132 14.98 3.59 -9.33
C GLN A 132 14.84 2.26 -8.58
N MET A 133 14.75 2.36 -7.26
CA MET A 133 14.33 1.25 -6.39
C MET A 133 12.84 0.97 -6.55
N VAL A 134 12.41 -0.20 -6.10
CA VAL A 134 10.99 -0.51 -5.97
C VAL A 134 10.47 0.11 -4.67
N PHE A 135 9.38 0.86 -4.77
CA PHE A 135 8.72 1.49 -3.64
C PHE A 135 7.35 0.88 -3.40
N ILE A 136 6.90 0.94 -2.15
CA ILE A 136 5.57 0.57 -1.71
C ILE A 136 4.95 1.80 -1.07
N GLU A 137 3.78 2.19 -1.56
CA GLU A 137 2.93 3.20 -0.92
C GLU A 137 1.72 2.50 -0.30
N LEU A 138 1.47 2.78 0.97
CA LEU A 138 0.39 2.18 1.74
C LEU A 138 -0.55 3.29 2.19
N ASP A 139 -1.82 3.16 1.84
CA ASP A 139 -2.91 3.94 2.41
C ASP A 139 -3.53 3.15 3.56
N ILE A 140 -3.56 3.79 4.73
CA ILE A 140 -3.91 3.18 6.00
C ILE A 140 -5.13 3.90 6.56
N GLU A 141 -6.10 3.10 7.00
CA GLU A 141 -7.26 3.55 7.74
C GLU A 141 -7.17 2.98 9.16
N ALA A 142 -7.39 3.83 10.17
CA ALA A 142 -7.39 3.45 11.57
C ALA A 142 -8.72 3.80 12.24
N GLU A 143 -8.98 3.17 13.37
CA GLU A 143 -10.20 3.39 14.15
C GLU A 143 -10.02 4.53 15.15
N THR A 144 -8.91 4.56 15.87
CA THR A 144 -8.65 5.57 16.91
C THR A 144 -7.19 5.99 16.98
N GLU A 145 -6.95 7.22 17.43
CA GLU A 145 -5.64 7.78 17.76
C GLU A 145 -5.53 8.02 19.27
N THR A 146 -4.37 7.72 19.84
CA THR A 146 -4.03 8.07 21.22
C THR A 146 -2.68 8.78 21.28
N GLU A 147 -2.56 9.73 22.21
CA GLU A 147 -1.35 10.56 22.38
C GLU A 147 -0.52 10.07 23.57
N GLY A 148 0.77 9.83 23.32
CA GLY A 148 1.83 9.60 24.27
C GLY A 148 2.80 10.77 24.35
N ASN A 149 3.54 10.85 25.47
CA ASN A 149 4.55 11.90 25.66
C ASN A 149 5.82 11.61 24.84
N ALA A 150 6.59 12.65 24.52
CA ALA A 150 7.93 12.48 23.94
C ALA A 150 8.77 11.48 24.74
N GLY A 151 9.53 10.64 24.03
CA GLY A 151 10.40 9.63 24.63
C GLY A 151 9.70 8.33 25.06
N THR A 152 8.39 8.17 24.81
CA THR A 152 7.70 6.88 25.01
C THR A 152 7.90 5.90 23.85
N PHE A 153 8.46 6.34 22.72
CA PHE A 153 8.76 5.45 21.60
C PHE A 153 9.88 4.47 21.98
N PRO A 154 9.71 3.15 21.78
CA PRO A 154 10.71 2.16 22.18
C PRO A 154 12.03 2.32 21.41
N THR A 155 13.11 1.84 22.01
CA THR A 155 14.41 1.82 21.31
C THR A 155 14.44 0.67 20.31
N LEU A 156 14.08 0.99 19.06
CA LEU A 156 14.11 0.09 17.92
C LEU A 156 15.27 0.42 16.98
N ALA A 157 15.90 -0.62 16.42
CA ALA A 157 16.98 -0.48 15.46
C ALA A 157 16.43 -0.19 14.06
N THR A 158 16.99 0.80 13.37
CA THR A 158 16.58 1.13 11.99
C THR A 158 16.85 -0.06 11.05
N PRO A 159 15.94 -0.41 10.14
CA PRO A 159 16.19 -1.39 9.09
C PRO A 159 17.45 -1.04 8.28
N THR A 160 18.24 -2.04 7.88
CA THR A 160 19.50 -1.84 7.13
C THR A 160 19.58 -2.68 5.85
N GLU A 161 18.49 -3.37 5.50
CA GLU A 161 18.46 -4.28 4.36
C GLU A 161 18.47 -3.53 3.03
N SER A 162 19.10 -4.14 2.03
CA SER A 162 19.14 -3.60 0.67
C SER A 162 17.78 -3.80 -0.02
N PRO A 163 17.09 -2.73 -0.45
CA PRO A 163 15.82 -2.85 -1.16
C PRO A 163 15.97 -3.47 -2.55
N TYR A 164 14.86 -3.96 -3.11
CA TYR A 164 14.78 -4.40 -4.49
C TYR A 164 14.91 -3.22 -5.46
N ARG A 165 15.61 -3.46 -6.58
CA ARG A 165 15.78 -2.49 -7.66
C ARG A 165 14.92 -2.84 -8.86
N PHE A 166 14.49 -1.83 -9.61
CA PHE A 166 13.70 -2.06 -10.83
C PHE A 166 14.48 -2.91 -11.86
N GLU A 167 15.79 -2.69 -11.98
CA GLU A 167 16.65 -3.41 -12.94
C GLU A 167 16.74 -4.92 -12.70
N ASP A 168 16.45 -5.36 -11.47
CA ASP A 168 16.46 -6.77 -11.08
C ASP A 168 15.15 -7.48 -11.48
N GLY A 169 14.20 -6.75 -12.05
CA GLY A 169 12.86 -7.20 -12.39
C GLY A 169 12.74 -7.91 -13.73
N VAL A 170 12.14 -9.10 -13.73
CA VAL A 170 11.78 -9.86 -14.93
C VAL A 170 10.26 -10.01 -14.97
N LEU A 171 9.63 -9.37 -15.96
CA LEU A 171 8.19 -9.45 -16.20
C LEU A 171 7.91 -10.48 -17.31
N THR A 172 7.05 -11.45 -17.01
CA THR A 172 6.57 -12.45 -17.96
C THR A 172 5.06 -12.27 -18.18
N LEU A 173 4.66 -12.01 -19.42
CA LEU A 173 3.25 -11.91 -19.82
C LEU A 173 3.02 -12.83 -21.03
N GLN A 174 1.91 -13.58 -21.02
CA GLN A 174 1.63 -14.58 -22.06
C GLN A 174 2.79 -15.57 -22.27
N SER A 175 3.37 -16.05 -21.17
CA SER A 175 4.50 -17.00 -21.17
C SER A 175 5.77 -16.48 -21.88
N THR A 176 5.89 -15.17 -22.10
CA THR A 176 7.05 -14.55 -22.75
C THR A 176 7.59 -13.42 -21.88
N THR A 177 8.90 -13.35 -21.72
CA THR A 177 9.57 -12.25 -21.01
C THR A 177 9.44 -10.95 -21.80
N ARG A 178 9.00 -9.88 -21.14
CA ARG A 178 8.72 -8.58 -21.74
C ARG A 178 9.63 -7.51 -21.17
N GLU A 179 10.20 -6.69 -22.05
CA GLU A 179 10.87 -5.46 -21.63
C GLU A 179 9.83 -4.39 -21.25
N PHE A 180 10.08 -3.68 -20.15
CA PHE A 180 9.21 -2.61 -19.65
C PHE A 180 10.07 -1.50 -19.03
N SER A 181 9.56 -0.27 -19.03
CA SER A 181 10.27 0.90 -18.47
C SER A 181 9.75 1.36 -17.11
N GLU A 182 8.52 0.98 -16.78
CA GLU A 182 7.87 1.26 -15.50
C GLU A 182 6.80 0.21 -15.23
N PHE A 183 6.50 -0.01 -13.94
CA PHE A 183 5.34 -0.78 -13.50
C PHE A 183 4.67 -0.12 -12.30
N SER A 184 3.37 -0.36 -12.18
CA SER A 184 2.58 -0.06 -10.99
C SER A 184 1.65 -1.24 -10.74
N LEU A 185 1.79 -1.91 -9.60
CA LEU A 185 0.86 -2.91 -9.11
C LEU A 185 0.09 -2.34 -7.94
N THR A 186 -1.21 -2.15 -8.11
CA THR A 186 -2.10 -1.64 -7.07
C THR A 186 -3.00 -2.75 -6.56
N ILE A 187 -3.02 -2.93 -5.24
CA ILE A 187 -3.92 -3.81 -4.50
C ILE A 187 -4.81 -2.90 -3.67
N GLU A 188 -6.06 -2.76 -4.08
CA GLU A 188 -7.05 -1.92 -3.40
C GLU A 188 -8.04 -2.81 -2.66
N ASN A 189 -7.91 -2.81 -1.34
CA ASN A 189 -8.84 -3.41 -0.40
C ASN A 189 -9.94 -2.38 -0.11
N GLN A 190 -11.11 -2.52 -0.72
CA GLN A 190 -12.21 -1.59 -0.53
C GLN A 190 -12.79 -1.75 0.87
N LEU A 191 -12.25 -1.02 1.84
CA LEU A 191 -12.71 -1.04 3.23
C LEU A 191 -13.97 -0.18 3.40
N ASP A 192 -14.88 -0.59 4.28
CA ASP A 192 -15.96 0.27 4.76
C ASP A 192 -15.42 1.26 5.80
N THR A 193 -15.13 2.48 5.36
CA THR A 193 -14.55 3.54 6.20
C THR A 193 -15.58 4.41 6.92
N GLU A 194 -16.88 4.16 6.70
CA GLU A 194 -17.99 4.98 7.22
C GLU A 194 -18.82 4.27 8.29
N ARG A 195 -18.33 3.14 8.78
CA ARG A 195 -18.98 2.36 9.84
C ARG A 195 -18.71 2.93 11.24
N PHE A 196 -19.43 4.00 11.55
CA PHE A 196 -19.40 4.67 12.87
C PHE A 196 -20.50 4.19 13.84
N GLU A 197 -21.64 3.74 13.30
CA GLU A 197 -22.84 3.47 14.09
C GLU A 197 -23.16 4.65 15.05
N ASN A 198 -23.41 4.37 16.33
CA ASN A 198 -23.67 5.39 17.35
C ASN A 198 -22.39 5.74 18.15
N ASN A 199 -21.25 5.81 17.47
CA ASN A 199 -19.94 6.14 18.05
C ASN A 199 -19.30 7.34 17.32
N LEU A 200 -18.39 8.03 18.01
CA LEU A 200 -17.60 9.14 17.45
C LEU A 200 -16.42 8.64 16.61
N THR A 201 -15.91 7.45 16.92
CA THR A 201 -14.83 6.77 16.19
C THR A 201 -15.40 5.60 15.40
N ARG A 202 -14.66 5.13 14.41
CA ARG A 202 -15.06 3.96 13.63
C ARG A 202 -15.12 2.73 14.53
N VAL A 203 -16.07 1.85 14.27
CA VAL A 203 -16.31 0.64 15.08
C VAL A 203 -15.60 -0.57 14.50
N ASP A 204 -15.46 -0.61 13.18
CA ASP A 204 -14.77 -1.66 12.42
C ASP A 204 -14.51 -1.12 11.01
N LEU A 205 -13.57 -1.75 10.29
CA LEU A 205 -13.17 -1.41 8.92
C LEU A 205 -13.23 -2.65 8.00
N PRO A 206 -14.39 -3.33 7.87
CA PRO A 206 -14.47 -4.61 7.16
C PRO A 206 -14.12 -4.46 5.68
N LEU A 207 -13.54 -5.51 5.11
CA LEU A 207 -13.26 -5.62 3.67
C LEU A 207 -14.58 -5.84 2.90
N LEU A 208 -14.88 -4.99 1.92
CA LEU A 208 -16.08 -5.10 1.08
C LEU A 208 -15.79 -5.79 -0.26
N ASP A 209 -14.70 -5.40 -0.91
CA ASP A 209 -14.25 -5.93 -2.20
C ASP A 209 -12.74 -5.72 -2.35
N ARG A 210 -12.14 -6.34 -3.38
CA ARG A 210 -10.72 -6.17 -3.71
C ARG A 210 -10.52 -6.00 -5.20
N VAL A 211 -9.86 -4.91 -5.58
CA VAL A 211 -9.46 -4.62 -6.97
C VAL A 211 -7.94 -4.69 -7.07
N ILE A 212 -7.44 -5.50 -8.00
CA ILE A 212 -6.01 -5.61 -8.28
C ILE A 212 -5.75 -5.14 -9.71
N THR A 213 -4.89 -4.15 -9.86
CA THR A 213 -4.57 -3.54 -11.15
C THR A 213 -3.08 -3.59 -11.40
N LEU A 214 -2.68 -4.11 -12.56
CA LEU A 214 -1.31 -4.08 -13.04
C LEU A 214 -1.21 -3.12 -14.22
N SER A 215 -0.35 -2.12 -14.07
CA SER A 215 -0.01 -1.18 -15.13
C SER A 215 1.46 -1.33 -15.49
N THR A 216 1.76 -1.40 -16.79
CA THR A 216 3.12 -1.57 -17.30
C THR A 216 3.30 -0.78 -18.60
N ASN A 217 4.54 -0.35 -18.87
CA ASN A 217 4.85 0.40 -20.09
C ASN A 217 5.89 -0.33 -20.93
N HIS A 218 5.48 -0.78 -22.11
CA HIS A 218 6.31 -1.58 -23.01
C HIS A 218 6.74 -0.78 -24.24
N PRO A 219 7.91 -1.08 -24.83
CA PRO A 219 8.26 -0.55 -26.15
C PRO A 219 7.32 -1.16 -27.21
N TRP A 220 6.92 -0.35 -28.19
CA TRP A 220 6.13 -0.83 -29.32
C TRP A 220 7.04 -1.58 -30.31
N SER A 221 7.03 -2.91 -30.25
CA SER A 221 7.84 -3.81 -31.08
C SER A 221 7.02 -5.02 -31.56
N THR A 222 7.61 -5.81 -32.47
CA THR A 222 7.04 -7.09 -32.93
C THR A 222 6.76 -8.05 -31.80
N ASP A 223 7.53 -7.96 -30.71
CA ASP A 223 7.41 -8.85 -29.58
C ASP A 223 6.15 -8.55 -28.78
N ASN A 224 5.69 -7.30 -28.72
CA ASN A 224 4.58 -6.88 -27.86
C ASN A 224 3.24 -6.72 -28.60
N LEU A 225 3.14 -7.14 -29.86
CA LEU A 225 1.92 -6.99 -30.68
C LEU A 225 0.73 -7.79 -30.13
N ASP A 226 1.00 -8.94 -29.51
CA ASP A 226 0.02 -9.85 -28.92
C ASP A 226 -0.64 -9.28 -27.66
N LEU A 227 -0.07 -8.22 -27.06
CA LEU A 227 -0.59 -7.61 -25.83
C LEU A 227 -1.82 -6.70 -26.06
N ILE A 228 -2.03 -6.17 -27.27
CA ILE A 228 -3.12 -5.19 -27.55
C ILE A 228 -4.50 -5.83 -27.61
N LYS A 229 -4.58 -7.13 -27.87
CA LYS A 229 -5.83 -7.85 -28.09
C LYS A 229 -5.86 -9.13 -27.27
N GLN A 230 -5.46 -9.02 -26.00
CA GLN A 230 -5.88 -10.02 -25.04
C GLN A 230 -7.41 -9.98 -25.03
N ASP A 231 -8.02 -10.97 -25.66
CA ASP A 231 -9.47 -11.18 -25.68
C ASP A 231 -9.99 -11.32 -24.23
N LEU A 232 -11.31 -11.46 -24.03
CA LEU A 232 -11.90 -11.68 -22.70
C LEU A 232 -11.31 -12.87 -21.93
N THR A 233 -10.54 -13.75 -22.58
CA THR A 233 -9.80 -14.82 -21.91
C THR A 233 -8.72 -14.30 -20.95
N GLY A 234 -8.05 -13.19 -21.28
CA GLY A 234 -6.86 -12.72 -20.55
C GLY A 234 -5.71 -13.73 -20.56
N ALA A 235 -4.66 -13.46 -19.78
CA ALA A 235 -3.55 -14.39 -19.57
C ALA A 235 -2.94 -14.24 -18.18
N GLY A 236 -2.40 -15.33 -17.64
CA GLY A 236 -1.55 -15.26 -16.45
C GLY A 236 -0.22 -14.58 -16.74
N GLY A 237 0.47 -14.18 -15.67
CA GLY A 237 1.78 -13.55 -15.76
C GLY A 237 2.52 -13.62 -14.43
N SER A 238 3.78 -13.21 -14.45
CA SER A 238 4.59 -13.08 -13.25
C SER A 238 5.54 -11.90 -13.33
N LEU A 239 5.85 -11.31 -12.18
CA LEU A 239 6.89 -10.30 -12.02
C LEU A 239 7.84 -10.76 -10.92
N VAL A 240 9.10 -11.00 -11.27
CA VAL A 240 10.12 -11.55 -10.36
C VAL A 240 11.24 -10.54 -10.20
N PHE A 241 11.55 -10.15 -8.97
CA PHE A 241 12.74 -9.37 -8.61
C PHE A 241 13.72 -10.28 -7.86
N THR A 242 14.94 -10.41 -8.38
CA THR A 242 16.01 -11.14 -7.69
C THR A 242 17.07 -10.15 -7.24
N ASN A 243 17.19 -9.94 -5.93
CA ASN A 243 18.15 -8.98 -5.40
C ASN A 243 19.58 -9.39 -5.80
N THR A 244 20.28 -8.49 -6.49
CA THR A 244 21.62 -8.77 -7.03
C THR A 244 22.72 -8.85 -5.96
N GLU A 245 22.54 -8.18 -4.82
CA GLU A 245 23.47 -8.22 -3.68
C GLU A 245 23.25 -9.45 -2.80
N ILE A 246 22.01 -9.91 -2.67
CA ILE A 246 21.62 -11.10 -1.91
C ILE A 246 20.70 -11.97 -2.77
N THR A 247 21.29 -12.86 -3.58
CA THR A 247 20.57 -13.64 -4.60
C THR A 247 19.53 -14.62 -4.05
N SER A 248 19.56 -14.92 -2.74
CA SER A 248 18.53 -15.71 -2.08
C SER A 248 17.22 -14.94 -1.89
N ASN A 249 17.26 -13.61 -1.89
CA ASN A 249 16.09 -12.76 -1.71
C ASN A 249 15.40 -12.56 -3.06
N ILE A 250 14.23 -13.19 -3.23
CA ILE A 250 13.47 -13.19 -4.46
C ILE A 250 12.02 -12.80 -4.16
N LEU A 251 11.58 -11.67 -4.70
CA LEU A 251 10.20 -11.25 -4.66
C LEU A 251 9.50 -11.66 -5.96
N THR A 252 8.45 -12.47 -5.86
CA THR A 252 7.65 -12.92 -7.01
C THR A 252 6.20 -12.54 -6.81
N PHE A 253 5.65 -11.80 -7.77
CA PHE A 253 4.21 -11.63 -7.93
C PHE A 253 3.73 -12.61 -9.00
N THR A 254 2.83 -13.52 -8.62
CA THR A 254 2.19 -14.47 -9.54
C THR A 254 0.75 -14.05 -9.77
N PHE A 255 0.42 -13.70 -11.01
CA PHE A 255 -0.90 -13.22 -11.40
C PHE A 255 -1.74 -14.34 -12.02
N GLY A 256 -2.99 -14.48 -11.56
CA GLY A 256 -3.94 -15.47 -12.06
C GLY A 256 -4.33 -15.22 -13.51
N THR A 257 -5.24 -14.27 -13.77
CA THR A 257 -5.59 -13.86 -15.13
C THR A 257 -5.64 -12.34 -15.21
N ILE A 258 -4.70 -11.77 -15.96
CA ILE A 258 -4.65 -10.34 -16.26
C ILE A 258 -5.48 -10.10 -17.51
N GLN A 259 -6.38 -9.12 -17.46
CA GLN A 259 -7.19 -8.71 -18.60
C GLN A 259 -6.92 -7.25 -18.92
N TYR A 260 -6.24 -7.03 -20.05
CA TYR A 260 -5.99 -5.70 -20.60
C TYR A 260 -7.11 -5.30 -21.58
N PRO A 261 -7.76 -4.14 -21.40
CA PRO A 261 -8.60 -3.57 -22.43
C PRO A 261 -7.81 -3.32 -23.71
N SER A 262 -8.42 -3.56 -24.86
CA SER A 262 -7.73 -3.35 -26.13
C SER A 262 -7.41 -1.88 -26.37
N LYS A 263 -6.12 -1.55 -26.49
CA LYS A 263 -5.65 -0.19 -26.75
C LYS A 263 -4.52 -0.21 -27.77
N THR A 264 -4.75 0.41 -28.92
CA THR A 264 -3.68 0.60 -29.92
C THR A 264 -2.82 1.82 -29.56
N PRO A 265 -1.50 1.76 -29.73
CA PRO A 265 -0.65 2.90 -29.45
C PRO A 265 -0.90 4.02 -30.47
N GLY A 266 -0.96 5.26 -30.00
CA GLY A 266 -0.86 6.44 -30.86
C GLY A 266 0.59 6.66 -31.30
N THR A 267 0.79 7.40 -32.38
CA THR A 267 2.14 7.86 -32.76
C THR A 267 2.42 9.23 -32.19
N THR A 268 3.64 9.44 -31.69
CA THR A 268 4.12 10.73 -31.17
C THR A 268 5.53 10.96 -31.71
N LYS A 269 6.01 12.21 -31.81
CA LYS A 269 7.42 12.51 -32.16
C LYS A 269 8.41 12.16 -31.01
N ALA A 270 8.19 11.04 -30.34
CA ALA A 270 9.10 10.49 -29.34
C ALA A 270 10.15 9.59 -30.01
N GLN A 271 11.25 9.31 -29.32
CA GLN A 271 12.30 8.41 -29.83
C GLN A 271 11.81 6.96 -29.99
N VAL A 272 10.90 6.51 -29.13
CA VAL A 272 10.30 5.17 -29.16
C VAL A 272 8.79 5.29 -28.90
N THR A 273 7.98 4.67 -29.77
CA THR A 273 6.54 4.53 -29.51
C THR A 273 6.33 3.56 -28.35
N ARG A 274 5.47 3.92 -27.41
CA ARG A 274 5.20 3.16 -26.19
C ARG A 274 3.81 2.54 -26.21
N LEU A 275 3.68 1.40 -25.54
CA LEU A 275 2.43 0.69 -25.30
C LEU A 275 2.18 0.66 -23.78
N PRO A 276 1.51 1.68 -23.22
CA PRO A 276 1.06 1.63 -21.84
C PRO A 276 -0.13 0.67 -21.74
N LEU A 277 0.00 -0.33 -20.89
CA LEU A 277 -1.01 -1.31 -20.55
C LEU A 277 -1.48 -1.07 -19.12
N GLU A 278 -2.78 -1.19 -18.90
CA GLU A 278 -3.41 -1.13 -17.59
C GLU A 278 -4.50 -2.18 -17.59
N GLY A 279 -4.36 -3.18 -16.73
CA GLY A 279 -5.18 -4.38 -16.73
C GLY A 279 -5.60 -4.76 -15.33
N MET A 280 -6.81 -5.31 -15.22
CA MET A 280 -7.31 -5.84 -13.97
C MET A 280 -6.90 -7.30 -13.83
N VAL A 281 -6.39 -7.68 -12.66
CA VAL A 281 -6.04 -9.06 -12.33
C VAL A 281 -7.25 -9.73 -11.67
N ARG A 282 -7.68 -10.86 -12.23
CA ARG A 282 -8.88 -11.59 -11.81
C ARG A 282 -8.56 -13.03 -11.46
N LYS A 283 -9.37 -13.58 -10.57
CA LYS A 283 -9.40 -15.01 -10.25
C LYS A 283 -9.93 -15.79 -11.45
N ALA A 284 -9.35 -16.94 -11.75
CA ALA A 284 -9.84 -17.84 -12.80
C ALA A 284 -10.05 -19.25 -12.23
N GLY A 285 -11.30 -19.67 -12.12
CA GLY A 285 -11.63 -20.95 -11.49
C GLY A 285 -11.09 -21.03 -10.05
N SER A 286 -10.22 -22.01 -9.79
CA SER A 286 -9.54 -22.18 -8.49
C SER A 286 -8.22 -21.40 -8.37
N THR A 287 -7.69 -20.83 -9.47
CA THR A 287 -6.44 -20.07 -9.44
C THR A 287 -6.69 -18.69 -8.86
N PRO A 288 -6.06 -18.33 -7.72
CA PRO A 288 -6.21 -17.01 -7.10
C PRO A 288 -5.76 -15.89 -8.05
N SER A 289 -6.27 -14.68 -7.84
CA SER A 289 -5.90 -13.51 -8.65
C SER A 289 -4.44 -13.12 -8.46
N LEU A 290 -3.93 -13.15 -7.23
CA LEU A 290 -2.55 -12.84 -6.90
C LEU A 290 -2.04 -13.81 -5.83
N ILE A 291 -0.80 -14.24 -5.99
CA ILE A 291 0.02 -14.83 -4.93
C ILE A 291 1.33 -14.04 -4.91
N VAL A 292 1.80 -13.67 -3.72
CA VAL A 292 3.10 -13.03 -3.56
C VAL A 292 4.02 -13.99 -2.83
N THR A 293 5.23 -14.15 -3.33
CA THR A 293 6.27 -14.96 -2.68
C THR A 293 7.47 -14.07 -2.38
N ASN A 294 7.91 -14.00 -1.14
CA ASN A 294 9.11 -13.27 -0.72
C ASN A 294 10.18 -14.28 -0.25
N ALA A 295 10.68 -15.06 -1.20
CA ALA A 295 11.59 -16.16 -0.91
C ALA A 295 12.93 -15.65 -0.38
N HIS A 296 13.45 -16.37 0.60
CA HIS A 296 14.74 -16.11 1.21
C HIS A 296 15.33 -17.42 1.78
N ALA A 297 16.66 -17.41 2.03
CA ALA A 297 17.40 -18.53 2.60
C ALA A 297 17.27 -18.60 4.12
#